data_AF-G8LT36-F1
#
_entry.id   AF-G8LT36-F1
#
_cell.length_a   1.000
_cell.length_b   1.000
_cell.length_c   1.000
_cell.angle_alpha   90.00
_cell.angle_beta   90.00
_cell.angle_gamma   90.00
#
_symmetry.space_group_name_H-M   'P 1'
#
loop_
_entity.id
_entity.type
_entity.pdbx_description
1 polymer ?
#
loop_
_entity_poly.entity_id
_entity_poly.type
_entity_poly.pdbx_seq_one_letter_code
_entity_poly.pdbx_strand_id
1 'polypeptide(L)'
;MERSELLFESYNMAVEESYNKIFMSNKSHELLNIEDESIRQQLQKDLEKWAQTPNSSIGGISPREYFDSVTELEQLIELFKMAAVLCDNDIPDPLLDKLHTYNDDAVNSLLNLASDDKYLYDDDEQIISLMAIRTIGKWKALSALEALIKLMFEVSEDNEIIIEEILNSLIEIGQSAASRIMEILNESSNIGNLEEYLLDTLVKIGVKVKERSLYDLIYRTIKNTFIKMENKLFGAICLGNFGDGRAIPVLRGYIEKNRNTIDYETFLEIKSSIYRLGGNIDDIDVHFV
;
A
#
# COMPACT_ATOMS: atom_id res chain seq x y z
N MET A 1 2.08 -35.15 -2.93
CA MET A 1 1.99 -33.85 -2.25
C MET A 1 2.99 -33.81 -1.14
N GLU A 2 3.81 -32.77 -1.13
CA GLU A 2 4.71 -32.48 -0.03
C GLU A 2 3.92 -32.01 1.20
N ARG A 3 4.52 -32.12 2.39
CA ARG A 3 3.87 -31.76 3.65
C ARG A 3 3.51 -30.26 3.71
N SER A 4 4.28 -29.42 3.03
CA SER A 4 4.05 -27.98 2.86
C SER A 4 2.83 -27.67 1.98
N GLU A 5 2.60 -28.41 0.91
CA GLU A 5 1.41 -28.24 0.05
C GLU A 5 0.13 -28.55 0.84
N LEU A 6 0.11 -29.67 1.58
CA LEU A 6 -1.00 -30.03 2.48
C LEU A 6 -1.27 -28.97 3.55
N LEU A 7 -0.22 -28.29 4.02
CA LEU A 7 -0.34 -27.22 4.99
C LEU A 7 -1.07 -26.01 4.39
N PHE A 8 -0.65 -25.55 3.22
CA PHE A 8 -1.25 -24.39 2.56
C PHE A 8 -2.66 -24.67 2.02
N GLU A 9 -2.95 -25.89 1.56
CA GLU A 9 -4.34 -26.29 1.28
C GLU A 9 -5.22 -26.19 2.53
N SER A 10 -4.72 -26.64 3.69
CA SER A 10 -5.46 -26.52 4.94
C SER A 10 -5.69 -25.07 5.37
N TYR A 11 -4.75 -24.17 5.04
CA TYR A 11 -4.90 -22.73 5.24
C TYR A 11 -6.03 -22.17 4.35
N ASN A 12 -6.03 -22.51 3.06
CA ASN A 12 -7.07 -22.08 2.12
C ASN A 12 -8.45 -22.57 2.55
N MET A 13 -8.55 -23.82 3.02
CA MET A 13 -9.80 -24.34 3.60
C MET A 13 -10.26 -23.50 4.81
N ALA A 14 -9.35 -23.10 5.69
CA ALA A 14 -9.69 -22.26 6.84
C ALA A 14 -10.16 -20.85 6.42
N VAL A 15 -9.53 -20.27 5.39
CA VAL A 15 -9.96 -19.01 4.76
C VAL A 15 -11.37 -19.15 4.19
N GLU A 16 -11.61 -20.18 3.38
CA GLU A 16 -12.90 -20.44 2.74
C GLU A 16 -14.00 -20.67 3.79
N GLU A 17 -13.75 -21.50 4.80
CA GLU A 17 -14.68 -21.73 5.91
C GLU A 17 -15.01 -20.45 6.67
N SER A 18 -14.02 -19.57 6.89
CA SER A 18 -14.24 -18.29 7.55
C SER A 18 -15.18 -17.39 6.74
N TYR A 19 -14.91 -17.21 5.44
CA TYR A 19 -15.79 -16.45 4.57
C TYR A 19 -17.19 -17.06 4.50
N ASN A 20 -17.29 -18.38 4.37
CA ASN A 20 -18.58 -19.07 4.37
C ASN A 20 -19.38 -18.83 5.66
N LYS A 21 -18.73 -18.82 6.84
CA LYS A 21 -19.41 -18.47 8.10
C LYS A 21 -19.90 -17.02 8.09
N ILE A 22 -19.09 -16.08 7.58
CA ILE A 22 -19.47 -14.67 7.48
C ILE A 22 -20.68 -14.51 6.55
N PHE A 23 -20.67 -15.15 5.38
CA PHE A 23 -21.80 -15.09 4.45
C PHE A 23 -23.06 -15.75 4.99
N MET A 24 -22.95 -16.89 5.66
CA MET A 24 -24.11 -17.65 6.16
C MET A 24 -24.69 -17.07 7.46
N SER A 25 -23.92 -16.33 8.24
CA SER A 25 -24.38 -15.70 9.49
C SER A 25 -25.11 -14.37 9.28
N ASN A 26 -24.98 -13.75 8.11
CA ASN A 26 -25.60 -12.48 7.77
C ASN A 26 -26.80 -12.67 6.83
N LYS A 27 -27.88 -11.89 7.02
CA LYS A 27 -29.04 -11.91 6.10
C LYS A 27 -28.67 -11.21 4.78
N SER A 28 -29.34 -11.58 3.69
CA SER A 28 -29.02 -11.09 2.32
C SER A 28 -28.93 -9.57 2.15
N HIS A 29 -29.65 -8.78 2.95
CA HIS A 29 -29.60 -7.31 2.91
C HIS A 29 -28.51 -6.68 3.80
N GLU A 30 -27.93 -7.45 4.73
CA GLU A 30 -26.85 -7.00 5.63
C GLU A 30 -25.47 -7.26 5.03
N LEU A 31 -25.36 -8.17 4.04
CA LEU A 31 -24.13 -8.49 3.33
C LEU A 31 -23.46 -7.27 2.67
N LEU A 32 -24.26 -6.32 2.16
CA LEU A 32 -23.76 -5.08 1.55
C LEU A 32 -23.30 -4.04 2.57
N ASN A 33 -23.63 -4.23 3.85
CA ASN A 33 -23.33 -3.31 4.95
C ASN A 33 -22.41 -3.93 5.99
N ILE A 34 -21.79 -5.08 5.69
CA ILE A 34 -20.79 -5.64 6.59
C ILE A 34 -19.60 -4.68 6.57
N GLU A 35 -19.26 -4.15 7.74
CA GLU A 35 -18.06 -3.33 7.88
C GLU A 35 -16.83 -4.20 7.58
N ASP A 36 -15.98 -3.76 6.65
CA ASP A 36 -14.73 -4.45 6.27
C ASP A 36 -13.91 -4.91 7.47
N GLU A 37 -13.92 -4.10 8.53
CA GLU A 37 -13.24 -4.38 9.80
C GLU A 37 -13.77 -5.64 10.50
N SER A 38 -15.08 -5.88 10.47
CA SER A 38 -15.70 -7.06 11.08
C SER A 38 -15.34 -8.35 10.34
N ILE A 39 -15.22 -8.29 9.01
CA ILE A 39 -14.77 -9.41 8.17
C ILE A 39 -13.33 -9.76 8.53
N ARG A 40 -12.45 -8.75 8.58
CA ARG A 40 -11.03 -8.91 8.92
C ARG A 40 -10.85 -9.54 10.31
N GLN A 41 -11.58 -9.08 11.32
CA GLN A 41 -11.49 -9.61 12.68
C GLN A 41 -11.95 -11.08 12.78
N GLN A 42 -13.05 -11.44 12.10
CA GLN A 42 -13.53 -12.81 12.10
C GLN A 42 -12.56 -13.75 11.36
N LEU A 43 -12.02 -13.30 10.22
CA LEU A 43 -11.00 -14.04 9.48
C LEU A 43 -9.74 -14.26 10.33
N GLN A 44 -9.21 -13.21 10.95
CA GLN A 44 -8.05 -13.31 11.83
C GLN A 44 -8.27 -14.32 12.96
N LYS A 45 -9.45 -14.30 13.59
CA LYS A 45 -9.78 -15.23 14.67
C LYS A 45 -9.82 -16.68 14.21
N ASP A 46 -10.40 -16.95 13.05
CA ASP A 46 -10.49 -18.30 12.49
C ASP A 46 -9.11 -18.81 12.03
N LEU A 47 -8.27 -17.93 11.47
CA LEU A 47 -6.89 -18.27 11.09
C LEU A 47 -6.00 -18.51 12.32
N GLU A 48 -6.16 -17.76 13.40
CA GLU A 48 -5.45 -18.04 14.66
C GLU A 48 -5.85 -19.41 15.24
N LYS A 49 -7.14 -19.76 15.13
CA LYS A 49 -7.61 -21.08 15.54
C LYS A 49 -7.00 -22.18 14.65
N TRP A 50 -6.97 -21.99 13.33
CA TRP A 50 -6.31 -22.92 12.41
C TRP A 50 -4.83 -23.09 12.79
N ALA A 51 -4.12 -22.00 13.05
CA ALA A 51 -2.70 -22.01 13.39
C ALA A 51 -2.36 -22.87 14.61
N GLN A 52 -3.27 -22.97 15.58
CA GLN A 52 -3.11 -23.72 16.82
C GLN A 52 -3.70 -25.13 16.77
N THR A 53 -4.45 -25.49 15.72
CA THR A 53 -5.15 -26.78 15.65
C THR A 53 -4.24 -27.85 15.05
N PRO A 54 -3.98 -28.97 15.75
CA PRO A 54 -3.21 -30.07 15.19
C PRO A 54 -3.85 -30.63 13.91
N ASN A 55 -3.05 -30.79 12.87
CA ASN A 55 -3.50 -31.27 11.57
C ASN A 55 -2.84 -32.62 11.25
N SER A 56 -3.66 -33.66 11.08
CA SER A 56 -3.20 -35.01 10.77
C SER A 56 -2.43 -35.10 9.46
N SER A 57 -2.76 -34.27 8.47
CA SER A 57 -2.13 -34.24 7.15
C SER A 57 -0.69 -33.76 7.21
N ILE A 58 -0.33 -33.00 8.25
CA ILE A 58 1.05 -32.57 8.52
C ILE A 58 1.66 -33.33 9.71
N GLY A 59 1.25 -34.58 9.96
CA GLY A 59 1.86 -35.41 10.99
C GLY A 59 1.34 -35.16 12.41
N GLY A 60 0.14 -34.57 12.55
CA GLY A 60 -0.54 -34.41 13.83
C GLY A 60 -0.02 -33.29 14.71
N ILE A 61 0.78 -32.38 14.15
CA ILE A 61 1.19 -31.12 14.80
C ILE A 61 0.36 -29.96 14.24
N SER A 62 0.34 -28.84 14.95
CA SER A 62 -0.30 -27.61 14.48
C SER A 62 0.55 -26.89 13.41
N PRO A 63 -0.05 -26.05 12.54
CA PRO A 63 0.69 -25.19 11.63
C PRO A 63 1.77 -24.34 12.31
N ARG A 64 1.47 -23.75 13.48
CA ARG A 64 2.44 -22.95 14.25
C ARG A 64 3.64 -23.81 14.68
N GLU A 65 3.39 -24.99 15.24
CA GLU A 65 4.46 -25.93 15.60
C GLU A 65 5.28 -26.40 14.38
N TYR A 66 4.66 -26.54 13.22
CA TYR A 66 5.35 -26.89 11.98
C TYR A 66 6.35 -25.81 11.59
N PHE A 67 5.94 -24.54 11.49
CA PHE A 67 6.84 -23.45 11.15
C PHE A 67 7.91 -23.23 12.23
N ASP A 68 7.53 -23.33 13.52
CA ASP A 68 8.47 -23.19 14.63
C ASP A 68 9.59 -24.24 14.61
N SER A 69 9.31 -25.43 14.07
CA SER A 69 10.29 -26.52 13.93
C SER A 69 11.34 -26.28 12.84
N VAL A 70 11.10 -25.35 11.91
CA VAL A 70 12.07 -24.98 10.87
C VAL A 70 13.10 -24.00 11.47
N THR A 71 14.39 -24.36 11.39
CA THR A 71 15.48 -23.61 12.04
C THR A 71 16.37 -22.83 11.07
N GLU A 72 16.25 -23.09 9.77
CA GLU A 72 17.05 -22.44 8.74
C GLU A 72 16.21 -21.39 8.02
N LEU A 73 16.74 -20.17 7.90
CA LEU A 73 16.05 -19.06 7.25
C LEU A 73 15.72 -19.38 5.79
N GLU A 74 16.64 -20.00 5.07
CA GLU A 74 16.47 -20.36 3.67
C GLU A 74 15.27 -21.28 3.45
N GLN A 75 15.01 -22.21 4.38
CA GLN A 75 13.85 -23.10 4.31
C GLN A 75 12.54 -22.34 4.54
N LEU A 76 12.53 -21.36 5.46
CA LEU A 76 11.38 -20.50 5.67
C LEU A 76 11.11 -19.59 4.46
N ILE A 77 12.17 -19.14 3.77
CA ILE A 77 12.04 -18.36 2.54
C ILE A 77 11.49 -19.22 1.40
N GLU A 78 11.86 -20.48 1.28
CA GLU A 78 11.22 -21.39 0.32
C GLU A 78 9.74 -21.63 0.65
N LEU A 79 9.41 -21.79 1.94
CA LEU A 79 8.01 -21.87 2.38
C LEU A 79 7.24 -20.57 2.09
N PHE A 80 7.89 -19.41 2.21
CA PHE A 80 7.30 -18.12 1.86
C PHE A 80 6.95 -18.05 0.37
N LYS A 81 7.87 -18.46 -0.51
CA LYS A 81 7.61 -18.53 -1.97
C LYS A 81 6.46 -19.48 -2.28
N MET A 82 6.43 -20.66 -1.67
CA MET A 82 5.31 -21.60 -1.82
C MET A 82 4.00 -20.98 -1.34
N ALA A 83 3.99 -20.33 -0.18
CA ALA A 83 2.82 -19.67 0.36
C ALA A 83 2.31 -18.56 -0.57
N ALA A 84 3.20 -17.76 -1.16
CA ALA A 84 2.84 -16.69 -2.09
C ALA A 84 2.09 -17.21 -3.33
N VAL A 85 2.43 -18.42 -3.79
CA VAL A 85 1.81 -19.04 -4.97
C VAL A 85 0.57 -19.85 -4.61
N LEU A 86 0.57 -20.53 -3.46
CA LEU A 86 -0.46 -21.51 -3.10
C LEU A 86 -1.57 -20.96 -2.21
N CYS A 87 -1.34 -19.87 -1.47
CA CYS A 87 -2.35 -19.34 -0.56
C CYS A 87 -3.34 -18.43 -1.29
N ASP A 88 -4.64 -18.65 -1.07
CA ASP A 88 -5.71 -17.89 -1.75
C ASP A 88 -5.90 -16.46 -1.20
N ASN A 89 -5.23 -16.12 -0.10
CA ASN A 89 -5.37 -14.84 0.58
C ASN A 89 -4.00 -14.16 0.77
N ASP A 90 -3.40 -14.32 1.95
CA ASP A 90 -2.11 -13.73 2.30
C ASP A 90 -1.22 -14.79 2.91
N ILE A 91 0.07 -14.48 3.10
CA ILE A 91 1.02 -15.39 3.74
C ILE A 91 0.54 -15.66 5.18
N PRO A 92 0.46 -16.92 5.63
CA PRO A 92 -0.02 -17.24 6.96
C PRO A 92 0.81 -16.55 8.06
N ASP A 93 0.14 -15.86 8.99
CA ASP A 93 0.79 -15.14 10.09
C ASP A 93 1.81 -15.99 10.87
N PRO A 94 1.59 -17.28 11.18
CA PRO A 94 2.59 -18.09 11.88
C PRO A 94 3.92 -18.26 11.12
N LEU A 95 3.88 -18.26 9.78
CA LEU A 95 5.09 -18.28 8.96
C LEU A 95 5.80 -16.93 9.02
N LEU A 96 5.05 -15.83 8.95
CA LEU A 96 5.60 -14.48 9.06
C LEU A 96 6.18 -14.20 10.46
N ASP A 97 5.48 -14.59 11.52
CA ASP A 97 5.94 -14.51 12.91
C ASP A 97 7.29 -15.21 13.07
N LYS A 98 7.40 -16.42 12.50
CA LYS A 98 8.63 -17.21 12.54
C LYS A 98 9.77 -16.56 11.76
N LEU A 99 9.51 -16.09 10.54
CA LEU A 99 10.49 -15.34 9.74
C LEU A 99 10.98 -14.09 10.46
N HIS A 100 10.07 -13.36 11.11
CA HIS A 100 10.38 -12.13 11.84
C HIS A 100 11.38 -12.36 13.00
N THR A 101 11.52 -13.59 13.51
CA THR A 101 12.53 -13.91 14.54
C THR A 101 13.99 -13.75 14.07
N TYR A 102 14.22 -13.73 12.75
CA TYR A 102 15.54 -13.49 12.14
C TYR A 102 15.84 -12.00 11.93
N ASN A 103 14.92 -11.10 12.30
CA ASN A 103 15.10 -9.64 12.25
C ASN A 103 15.55 -9.16 10.85
N ASP A 104 16.63 -8.37 10.77
CA ASP A 104 17.13 -7.78 9.53
C ASP A 104 17.53 -8.83 8.49
N ASP A 105 17.93 -10.05 8.89
CA ASP A 105 18.25 -11.11 7.92
C ASP A 105 17.02 -11.53 7.12
N ALA A 106 15.85 -11.63 7.76
CA ALA A 106 14.59 -11.91 7.06
C ALA A 106 14.17 -10.74 6.17
N VAL A 107 14.33 -9.49 6.63
CA VAL A 107 14.04 -8.30 5.82
C VAL A 107 14.93 -8.28 4.57
N ASN A 108 16.23 -8.59 4.70
CA ASN A 108 17.16 -8.67 3.58
C ASN A 108 16.78 -9.79 2.60
N SER A 109 16.36 -10.95 3.11
CA SER A 109 15.86 -12.03 2.24
C SER A 109 14.60 -11.62 1.47
N LEU A 110 13.65 -10.93 2.11
CA LEU A 110 12.45 -10.42 1.44
C LEU A 110 12.79 -9.33 0.42
N LEU A 111 13.75 -8.45 0.71
CA LEU A 111 14.25 -7.47 -0.27
C LEU A 111 14.86 -8.15 -1.50
N ASN A 112 15.64 -9.22 -1.29
CA ASN A 112 16.18 -9.98 -2.41
C ASN A 112 15.07 -10.58 -3.28
N LEU A 113 13.97 -11.06 -2.69
CA LEU A 113 12.82 -11.53 -3.46
C LEU A 113 12.11 -10.39 -4.20
N ALA A 114 11.93 -9.26 -3.51
CA ALA A 114 11.25 -8.08 -4.06
C ALA A 114 11.98 -7.47 -5.27
N SER A 115 13.30 -7.61 -5.34
CA SER A 115 14.13 -7.02 -6.40
C SER A 115 14.75 -8.04 -7.37
N ASP A 116 14.35 -9.31 -7.31
CA ASP A 116 14.87 -10.32 -8.24
C ASP A 116 14.18 -10.19 -9.60
N ASP A 117 14.95 -10.00 -10.68
CA ASP A 117 14.40 -9.87 -12.04
C ASP A 117 13.48 -11.03 -12.43
N LYS A 118 13.76 -12.25 -11.94
CA LYS A 118 12.90 -13.40 -12.18
C LYS A 118 11.50 -13.15 -11.62
N TYR A 119 11.41 -12.69 -10.38
CA TYR A 119 10.14 -12.44 -9.70
C TYR A 119 9.55 -11.07 -10.04
N LEU A 120 10.26 -10.17 -10.71
CA LEU A 120 9.71 -8.87 -11.11
C LEU A 120 8.95 -8.95 -12.42
N TYR A 121 9.41 -9.80 -13.35
CA TYR A 121 8.99 -9.77 -14.75
C TYR A 121 8.45 -11.11 -15.29
N ASP A 122 8.45 -12.17 -14.48
CA ASP A 122 7.74 -13.40 -14.80
C ASP A 122 6.32 -13.34 -14.23
N ASP A 123 5.32 -13.24 -15.11
CA ASP A 123 3.90 -13.13 -14.74
C ASP A 123 3.43 -14.26 -13.81
N ASP A 124 3.98 -15.48 -13.95
CA ASP A 124 3.59 -16.63 -13.14
C ASP A 124 4.20 -16.59 -11.73
N GLU A 125 5.34 -15.90 -11.56
CA GLU A 125 6.06 -15.83 -10.29
C GLU A 125 6.04 -14.43 -9.65
N GLN A 126 5.45 -13.43 -10.30
CA GLN A 126 5.44 -12.04 -9.85
C GLN A 126 4.81 -11.86 -8.46
N ILE A 127 3.88 -12.74 -8.12
CA ILE A 127 3.23 -12.80 -6.81
C ILE A 127 4.24 -12.93 -5.66
N ILE A 128 5.42 -13.53 -5.90
CA ILE A 128 6.48 -13.67 -4.89
C ILE A 128 7.04 -12.29 -4.52
N SER A 129 7.36 -11.45 -5.51
CA SER A 129 7.82 -10.07 -5.26
C SER A 129 6.75 -9.25 -4.56
N LEU A 130 5.50 -9.34 -5.04
CA LEU A 130 4.37 -8.62 -4.46
C LEU A 130 4.18 -8.98 -2.98
N MET A 131 4.19 -10.27 -2.65
CA MET A 131 4.06 -10.72 -1.26
C MET A 131 5.24 -10.29 -0.40
N ALA A 132 6.46 -10.30 -0.95
CA ALA A 132 7.64 -9.84 -0.23
C ALA A 132 7.56 -8.35 0.11
N ILE A 133 7.22 -7.51 -0.88
CA ILE A 133 7.02 -6.07 -0.71
C ILE A 133 5.92 -5.81 0.32
N ARG A 134 4.77 -6.49 0.20
CA ARG A 134 3.66 -6.38 1.13
C ARG A 134 4.06 -6.71 2.56
N THR A 135 4.82 -7.79 2.74
CA THR A 135 5.28 -8.27 4.05
C THR A 135 6.21 -7.24 4.70
N ILE A 136 7.14 -6.66 3.93
CA ILE A 136 8.01 -5.56 4.39
C ILE A 136 7.18 -4.38 4.89
N GLY A 137 6.12 -4.01 4.15
CA GLY A 137 5.17 -2.96 4.54
C GLY A 137 4.45 -3.27 5.85
N LYS A 138 3.88 -4.47 5.99
CA LYS A 138 3.20 -4.94 7.20
C LYS A 138 4.10 -4.91 8.44
N TRP A 139 5.36 -5.33 8.29
CA TRP A 139 6.36 -5.28 9.36
C TRP A 139 6.84 -3.86 9.66
N LYS A 140 6.51 -2.88 8.80
CA LYS A 140 6.98 -1.49 8.90
C LYS A 140 8.50 -1.42 8.99
N ALA A 141 9.17 -2.28 8.22
CA ALA A 141 10.60 -2.47 8.29
C ALA A 141 11.35 -1.25 7.73
N LEU A 142 11.76 -0.34 8.63
CA LEU A 142 12.42 0.92 8.25
C LEU A 142 13.76 0.69 7.54
N SER A 143 14.46 -0.42 7.83
CA SER A 143 15.71 -0.79 7.16
C SER A 143 15.53 -1.04 5.65
N ALA A 144 14.31 -1.33 5.19
CA ALA A 144 13.99 -1.56 3.78
C ALA A 144 13.55 -0.30 3.02
N LEU A 145 13.30 0.82 3.69
CA LEU A 145 12.67 2.00 3.10
C LEU A 145 13.43 2.53 1.87
N GLU A 146 14.73 2.75 1.98
CA GLU A 146 15.53 3.25 0.86
C GLU A 146 15.62 2.24 -0.28
N ALA A 147 15.66 0.94 0.04
CA ALA A 147 15.74 -0.12 -0.96
C ALA A 147 14.44 -0.21 -1.79
N LEU A 148 13.28 -0.11 -1.14
CA LEU A 148 11.98 -0.09 -1.83
C LEU A 148 11.82 1.15 -2.71
N ILE A 149 12.18 2.34 -2.20
CA ILE A 149 12.13 3.57 -3.00
C ILE A 149 13.07 3.44 -4.20
N LYS A 150 14.29 2.96 -3.99
CA LYS A 150 15.25 2.74 -5.08
C LYS A 150 14.70 1.78 -6.13
N LEU A 151 14.13 0.65 -5.70
CA LEU A 151 13.50 -0.33 -6.59
C LEU A 151 12.39 0.29 -7.44
N MET A 152 11.55 1.14 -6.85
CA MET A 152 10.47 1.85 -7.58
C MET A 152 11.00 2.71 -8.74
N PHE A 153 12.21 3.28 -8.63
CA PHE A 153 12.84 4.06 -9.69
C PHE A 153 13.68 3.20 -10.67
N GLU A 154 13.97 1.95 -10.33
CA GLU A 154 14.76 1.02 -11.17
C GLU A 154 13.88 0.08 -11.99
N VAL A 155 12.68 -0.24 -11.51
CA VAL A 155 11.71 -1.08 -12.21
C VAL A 155 11.12 -0.32 -13.42
N SER A 156 10.75 -1.06 -14.47
CA SER A 156 10.05 -0.48 -15.63
C SER A 156 8.77 0.25 -15.18
N GLU A 157 8.52 1.45 -15.72
CA GLU A 157 7.28 2.20 -15.47
C GLU A 157 6.03 1.40 -15.88
N ASP A 158 6.16 0.48 -16.84
CA ASP A 158 5.07 -0.42 -17.25
C ASP A 158 4.71 -1.48 -16.19
N ASN A 159 5.56 -1.67 -15.17
CA ASN A 159 5.31 -2.61 -14.08
C ASN A 159 4.53 -1.95 -12.94
N GLU A 160 3.35 -1.41 -13.28
CA GLU A 160 2.52 -0.61 -12.37
C GLU A 160 2.14 -1.39 -11.11
N ILE A 161 1.90 -2.70 -11.20
CA ILE A 161 1.52 -3.53 -10.05
C ILE A 161 2.61 -3.60 -8.98
N ILE A 162 3.88 -3.68 -9.37
CA ILE A 162 5.02 -3.63 -8.43
C ILE A 162 5.14 -2.24 -7.82
N ILE A 163 5.01 -1.19 -8.63
CA ILE A 163 5.07 0.20 -8.16
C ILE A 163 3.96 0.44 -7.13
N GLU A 164 2.72 0.06 -7.42
CA GLU A 164 1.59 0.20 -6.51
C GLU A 164 1.81 -0.56 -5.19
N GLU A 165 2.32 -1.79 -5.24
CA GLU A 165 2.60 -2.56 -4.02
C GLU A 165 3.72 -1.90 -3.19
N ILE A 166 4.75 -1.33 -3.81
CA ILE A 166 5.77 -0.53 -3.10
C ILE A 166 5.12 0.66 -2.41
N LEU A 167 4.29 1.44 -3.11
CA LEU A 167 3.60 2.61 -2.54
C LEU A 167 2.68 2.21 -1.38
N ASN A 168 1.96 1.10 -1.50
CA ASN A 168 1.14 0.54 -0.42
C ASN A 168 1.99 0.21 0.82
N SER A 169 3.17 -0.39 0.62
CA SER A 169 4.11 -0.64 1.71
C SER A 169 4.67 0.64 2.34
N LEU A 170 4.91 1.69 1.54
CA LEU A 170 5.29 3.02 2.08
C LEU A 170 4.16 3.62 2.94
N ILE A 171 2.89 3.43 2.57
CA ILE A 171 1.74 3.86 3.38
C ILE A 171 1.71 3.14 4.73
N GLU A 172 1.95 1.84 4.75
CA GLU A 172 2.00 1.04 5.98
C GLU A 172 3.16 1.44 6.91
N ILE A 173 4.33 1.76 6.34
CA ILE A 173 5.49 2.32 7.06
C ILE A 173 5.14 3.69 7.68
N GLY A 174 4.38 4.52 6.98
CA GLY A 174 3.79 5.74 7.52
C GLY A 174 4.77 6.92 7.65
N GLN A 175 4.95 7.46 8.86
CA GLN A 175 5.62 8.76 9.07
C GLN A 175 7.07 8.82 8.57
N SER A 176 7.82 7.73 8.72
CA SER A 176 9.20 7.65 8.21
C SER A 176 9.23 7.72 6.68
N ALA A 177 8.32 7.01 6.02
CA ALA A 177 8.16 7.08 4.57
C ALA A 177 7.71 8.48 4.13
N ALA A 178 6.76 9.11 4.82
CA ALA A 178 6.36 10.49 4.51
C ALA A 178 7.53 11.48 4.61
N SER A 179 8.41 11.32 5.60
CA SER A 179 9.59 12.17 5.73
C SER A 179 10.51 12.01 4.52
N ARG A 180 10.78 10.78 4.11
CA ARG A 180 11.62 10.49 2.94
C ARG A 180 11.00 10.95 1.62
N ILE A 181 9.69 10.74 1.44
CA ILE A 181 8.95 11.21 0.28
C ILE A 181 9.03 12.74 0.17
N MET A 182 8.90 13.46 1.30
CA MET A 182 9.03 14.91 1.29
C MET A 182 10.41 15.37 0.85
N GLU A 183 11.48 14.68 1.24
CA GLU A 183 12.84 15.00 0.79
C GLU A 183 12.94 14.87 -0.73
N ILE A 184 12.51 13.73 -1.29
CA ILE A 184 12.52 13.47 -2.73
C ILE A 184 11.76 14.57 -3.49
N LEU A 185 10.52 14.86 -3.12
CA LEU A 185 9.70 15.88 -3.80
C LEU A 185 10.27 17.31 -3.68
N ASN A 186 10.97 17.61 -2.58
CA ASN A 186 11.61 18.91 -2.40
C ASN A 186 12.88 19.04 -3.25
N GLU A 187 13.64 17.97 -3.38
CA GLU A 187 14.87 17.89 -4.19
C GLU A 187 14.59 17.78 -5.70
N SER A 188 13.47 17.18 -6.09
CA SER A 188 13.05 17.05 -7.49
C SER A 188 12.85 18.43 -8.14
N SER A 189 13.55 18.63 -9.26
CA SER A 189 13.47 19.81 -10.11
C SER A 189 12.30 19.73 -11.10
N ASN A 190 11.94 18.51 -11.50
CA ASN A 190 10.75 18.20 -12.29
C ASN A 190 9.93 17.12 -11.57
N ILE A 191 8.61 17.12 -11.77
CA ILE A 191 7.68 16.16 -11.18
C ILE A 191 7.16 15.30 -12.31
N GLY A 192 7.67 14.08 -12.42
CA GLY A 192 7.20 13.06 -13.38
C GLY A 192 6.20 12.10 -12.75
N ASN A 193 5.89 11.01 -13.46
CA ASN A 193 4.89 10.03 -13.04
C ASN A 193 5.19 9.42 -11.65
N LEU A 194 6.43 9.03 -11.40
CA LEU A 194 6.82 8.45 -10.11
C LEU A 194 6.74 9.47 -8.97
N GLU A 195 7.12 10.74 -9.20
CA GLU A 195 6.91 11.79 -8.20
C GLU A 195 5.43 12.10 -7.96
N GLU A 196 4.57 11.97 -8.97
CA GLU A 196 3.11 12.08 -8.82
C GLU A 196 2.56 10.96 -7.93
N TYR A 197 3.02 9.72 -8.13
CA TYR A 197 2.68 8.59 -7.27
C TYR A 197 3.16 8.77 -5.83
N LEU A 198 4.38 9.29 -5.64
CA LEU A 198 4.89 9.64 -4.31
C LEU A 198 4.07 10.77 -3.68
N LEU A 199 3.61 11.76 -4.46
CA LEU A 199 2.76 12.83 -3.97
C LEU A 199 1.41 12.32 -3.47
N ASP A 200 0.73 11.44 -4.22
CA ASP A 200 -0.52 10.81 -3.78
C ASP A 200 -0.30 9.94 -2.53
N THR A 201 0.80 9.19 -2.48
CA THR A 201 1.20 8.41 -1.31
C THR A 201 1.39 9.31 -0.08
N LEU A 202 2.04 10.47 -0.26
CA LEU A 202 2.21 11.46 0.80
C LEU A 202 0.86 12.01 1.29
N VAL A 203 -0.11 12.24 0.40
CA VAL A 203 -1.47 12.64 0.76
C VAL A 203 -2.14 11.55 1.61
N LYS A 204 -2.10 10.29 1.18
CA LYS A 204 -2.68 9.13 1.89
C LYS A 204 -2.11 8.93 3.29
N ILE A 205 -0.80 9.15 3.46
CA ILE A 205 -0.17 9.14 4.80
C ILE A 205 -0.60 10.38 5.58
N GLY A 206 -0.52 11.56 4.95
CA GLY A 206 -0.74 12.87 5.57
C GLY A 206 -2.13 13.05 6.19
N VAL A 207 -3.19 12.54 5.57
CA VAL A 207 -4.56 12.63 6.12
C VAL A 207 -4.75 11.85 7.42
N LYS A 208 -3.86 10.90 7.73
CA LYS A 208 -3.86 10.12 8.98
C LYS A 208 -2.96 10.72 10.06
N VAL A 209 -2.14 11.72 9.72
CA VAL A 209 -1.17 12.33 10.65
C VAL A 209 -1.89 13.20 11.69
N LYS A 210 -1.68 12.87 12.96
CA LYS A 210 -2.20 13.65 14.11
C LYS A 210 -1.26 14.75 14.58
N GLU A 211 0.04 14.60 14.31
CA GLU A 211 1.05 15.56 14.73
C GLU A 211 0.98 16.83 13.86
N ARG A 212 0.66 17.97 14.49
CA ARG A 212 0.44 19.24 13.80
C ARG A 212 1.66 19.70 12.97
N SER A 213 2.86 19.59 13.53
CA SER A 213 4.11 19.99 12.86
C SER A 213 4.34 19.21 11.59
N LEU A 214 4.24 17.88 11.64
CA LEU A 214 4.38 17.02 10.48
C LEU A 214 3.26 17.27 9.46
N TYR A 215 2.01 17.40 9.90
CA TYR A 215 0.88 17.72 9.02
C TYR A 215 1.10 19.03 8.26
N ASP A 216 1.59 20.07 8.94
CA ASP A 216 1.92 21.36 8.32
C ASP A 216 3.09 21.27 7.33
N LEU A 217 4.10 20.43 7.61
CA LEU A 217 5.20 20.18 6.69
C LEU A 217 4.72 19.44 5.43
N ILE A 218 3.91 18.40 5.59
CA ILE A 218 3.31 17.65 4.48
C ILE A 218 2.49 18.57 3.58
N TYR A 219 1.61 19.38 4.17
CA TYR A 219 0.83 20.37 3.42
C TYR A 219 1.72 21.31 2.60
N ARG A 220 2.80 21.84 3.20
CA ARG A 220 3.74 22.73 2.50
C ARG A 220 4.43 22.02 1.35
N THR A 221 4.84 20.77 1.53
CA THR A 221 5.44 19.96 0.47
C THR A 221 4.44 19.76 -0.67
N ILE A 222 3.22 19.30 -0.40
CA ILE A 222 2.17 19.11 -1.43
C ILE A 222 1.94 20.40 -2.22
N LYS A 223 1.79 21.53 -1.52
CA LYS A 223 1.63 22.85 -2.14
C LYS A 223 2.83 23.22 -3.03
N ASN A 224 4.04 23.01 -2.56
CA ASN A 224 5.25 23.35 -3.31
C ASN A 224 5.38 22.46 -4.56
N THR A 225 5.07 21.17 -4.44
CA THR A 225 5.03 20.23 -5.56
C THR A 225 3.99 20.65 -6.60
N PHE A 226 2.78 21.03 -6.16
CA PHE A 226 1.75 21.60 -7.06
C PHE A 226 2.27 22.81 -7.85
N ILE A 227 3.09 23.68 -7.25
CA ILE A 227 3.65 24.84 -7.95
C ILE A 227 4.66 24.41 -9.03
N LYS A 228 5.49 23.39 -8.75
CA LYS A 228 6.55 22.90 -9.64
C LYS A 228 6.02 22.05 -10.81
N MET A 229 5.03 21.20 -10.58
CA MET A 229 4.62 20.18 -11.55
C MET A 229 3.92 20.76 -12.79
N GLU A 230 4.05 20.12 -13.95
CA GLU A 230 3.34 20.54 -15.16
C GLU A 230 1.86 20.13 -15.12
N ASN A 231 1.57 18.91 -14.64
CA ASN A 231 0.23 18.35 -14.51
C ASN A 231 -0.56 18.99 -13.34
N LYS A 232 -1.10 20.19 -13.58
CA LYS A 232 -1.84 20.92 -12.54
C LYS A 232 -3.16 20.26 -12.14
N LEU A 233 -3.75 19.46 -13.03
CA LEU A 233 -4.95 18.68 -12.74
C LEU A 233 -4.67 17.69 -11.59
N PHE A 234 -3.65 16.85 -11.71
CA PHE A 234 -3.30 15.89 -10.66
C PHE A 234 -2.90 16.57 -9.35
N GLY A 235 -2.11 17.64 -9.43
CA GLY A 235 -1.74 18.40 -8.23
C GLY A 235 -2.94 19.04 -7.52
N ALA A 236 -3.98 19.44 -8.27
CA ALA A 236 -5.22 19.93 -7.69
C ALA A 236 -5.99 18.83 -6.95
N ILE A 237 -6.06 17.62 -7.52
CA ILE A 237 -6.62 16.43 -6.87
C ILE A 237 -5.91 16.19 -5.54
N CYS A 238 -4.58 16.20 -5.52
CA CYS A 238 -3.78 15.98 -4.31
C CYS A 238 -4.08 17.03 -3.21
N LEU A 239 -4.14 18.32 -3.58
CA LEU A 239 -4.49 19.39 -2.65
C LEU A 239 -5.94 19.25 -2.11
N GLY A 240 -6.88 18.87 -2.97
CA GLY A 240 -8.27 18.62 -2.59
C GLY A 240 -8.42 17.41 -1.66
N ASN A 241 -7.78 16.29 -2.00
CA ASN A 241 -7.79 15.04 -1.23
C ASN A 241 -7.12 15.18 0.14
N PHE A 242 -6.08 16.02 0.26
CA PHE A 242 -5.46 16.30 1.56
C PHE A 242 -6.42 17.01 2.53
N GLY A 243 -7.43 17.72 2.01
CA GLY A 243 -8.55 18.23 2.80
C GLY A 243 -8.28 19.51 3.61
N ASP A 244 -7.14 20.17 3.41
CA ASP A 244 -6.78 21.39 4.14
C ASP A 244 -7.29 22.64 3.43
N GLY A 245 -8.18 23.40 4.09
CA GLY A 245 -8.77 24.63 3.55
C GLY A 245 -7.77 25.72 3.14
N ARG A 246 -6.51 25.67 3.61
CA ARG A 246 -5.43 26.55 3.14
C ARG A 246 -5.13 26.37 1.64
N ALA A 247 -5.52 25.25 1.03
CA ALA A 247 -5.38 25.02 -0.40
C ALA A 247 -6.32 25.92 -1.25
N ILE A 248 -7.47 26.36 -0.73
CA ILE A 248 -8.43 27.20 -1.47
C ILE A 248 -7.77 28.45 -2.10
N PRO A 249 -7.06 29.31 -1.34
CA PRO A 249 -6.41 30.49 -1.94
C PRO A 249 -5.29 30.13 -2.94
N VAL A 250 -4.63 28.98 -2.78
CA VAL A 250 -3.59 28.52 -3.73
C VAL A 250 -4.23 28.17 -5.07
N LEU A 251 -5.29 27.37 -5.03
CA LEU A 251 -6.04 26.90 -6.18
C LEU A 251 -6.73 28.06 -6.93
N ARG A 252 -7.41 28.94 -6.19
CA ARG A 252 -8.01 30.17 -6.76
C ARG A 252 -6.97 31.06 -7.42
N GLY A 253 -5.86 31.30 -6.72
CA GLY A 253 -4.76 32.13 -7.25
C GLY A 253 -4.11 31.54 -8.50
N TYR A 254 -4.12 30.21 -8.67
CA TYR A 254 -3.68 29.57 -9.91
C TYR A 254 -4.64 29.86 -11.07
N ILE A 255 -5.95 29.72 -10.85
CA ILE A 255 -6.96 30.03 -11.88
C ILE A 255 -6.89 31.49 -12.30
N GLU A 256 -6.85 32.43 -11.35
CA GLU A 256 -6.81 33.87 -11.65
C GLU A 256 -5.60 34.23 -12.52
N LYS A 257 -4.43 33.64 -12.24
CA LYS A 257 -3.20 33.86 -13.01
C LYS A 257 -3.26 33.25 -14.42
N ASN A 258 -4.02 32.18 -14.60
CA ASN A 258 -4.08 31.40 -15.84
C ASN A 258 -5.46 31.46 -16.53
N ARG A 259 -6.30 32.44 -16.18
CA ARG A 259 -7.71 32.53 -16.64
C ARG A 259 -7.95 32.51 -18.15
N ASN A 260 -6.89 32.75 -18.94
CA ASN A 260 -6.91 32.80 -20.40
C ASN A 260 -6.14 31.63 -21.05
N THR A 261 -5.50 30.77 -20.26
CA THR A 261 -4.58 29.72 -20.73
C THR A 261 -4.83 28.36 -20.08
N ILE A 262 -5.57 28.32 -18.97
CA ILE A 262 -5.96 27.08 -18.30
C ILE A 262 -6.90 26.28 -19.21
N ASP A 263 -6.64 24.98 -19.34
CA ASP A 263 -7.53 24.08 -20.06
C ASP A 263 -8.79 23.78 -19.23
N TYR A 264 -9.83 23.32 -19.92
CA TYR A 264 -11.15 23.11 -19.32
C TYR A 264 -11.14 22.02 -18.24
N GLU A 265 -10.39 20.93 -18.44
CA GLU A 265 -10.34 19.80 -17.51
C GLU A 265 -9.65 20.19 -16.22
N THR A 266 -8.47 20.83 -16.30
CA THR A 266 -7.75 21.36 -15.14
C THR A 266 -8.61 22.38 -14.38
N PHE A 267 -9.34 23.26 -15.09
CA PHE A 267 -10.24 24.20 -14.43
C PHE A 267 -11.35 23.50 -13.64
N LEU A 268 -12.02 22.51 -14.25
CA LEU A 268 -13.09 21.77 -13.60
C LEU A 268 -12.61 21.03 -12.36
N GLU A 269 -11.43 20.41 -12.44
CA GLU A 269 -10.88 19.68 -11.30
C GLU A 269 -10.47 20.62 -10.16
N ILE A 270 -9.86 21.76 -10.47
CA ILE A 270 -9.57 22.78 -9.45
C ILE A 270 -10.88 23.30 -8.82
N LYS A 271 -11.92 23.55 -9.63
CA LYS A 271 -13.25 23.96 -9.15
C LYS A 271 -13.86 22.91 -8.22
N SER A 272 -13.82 21.63 -8.61
CA SER A 272 -14.26 20.49 -7.80
C SER A 272 -13.52 20.42 -6.46
N SER A 273 -12.19 20.52 -6.50
CA SER A 273 -11.34 20.52 -5.31
C SER A 273 -11.62 21.69 -4.37
N ILE A 274 -11.85 22.90 -4.89
CA ILE A 274 -12.25 24.06 -4.08
C ILE A 274 -13.59 23.82 -3.37
N TYR A 275 -14.61 23.30 -4.06
CA TYR A 275 -15.91 23.01 -3.44
C TYR A 275 -15.82 21.94 -2.36
N ARG A 276 -15.03 20.88 -2.59
CA ARG A 276 -14.79 19.82 -1.61
C ARG A 276 -14.16 20.36 -0.31
N LEU A 277 -13.32 21.39 -0.44
CA LEU A 277 -12.70 22.09 0.68
C LEU A 277 -13.64 23.14 1.34
N GLY A 278 -14.86 23.32 0.83
CA GLY A 278 -15.85 24.28 1.33
C GLY A 278 -15.69 25.71 0.79
N GLY A 279 -14.93 25.90 -0.30
CA GLY A 279 -14.76 27.19 -0.98
C GLY A 279 -15.77 27.43 -2.10
N ASN A 280 -15.64 28.58 -2.77
CA ASN A 280 -16.35 28.92 -3.99
C ASN A 280 -15.40 29.62 -4.99
N ILE A 281 -15.79 29.63 -6.26
CA ILE A 281 -15.09 30.20 -7.42
C ILE A 281 -16.07 30.88 -8.41
N ASP A 282 -17.37 30.94 -8.12
CA ASP A 282 -18.37 31.54 -9.03
C ASP A 282 -18.13 33.04 -9.35
N ASP A 283 -17.28 33.71 -8.58
CA ASP A 283 -16.86 35.09 -8.79
C ASP A 283 -15.72 35.26 -9.82
N ILE A 284 -15.14 34.17 -10.32
CA ILE A 284 -14.04 34.19 -11.28
C ILE A 284 -14.55 33.82 -12.67
N ASP A 285 -14.50 34.78 -13.60
CA ASP A 285 -14.75 34.55 -15.02
C ASP A 285 -13.51 33.96 -15.70
N VAL A 286 -13.66 32.76 -16.28
CA VAL A 286 -12.61 32.06 -17.04
C VAL A 286 -13.03 31.96 -18.51
N HIS A 287 -12.06 32.16 -19.41
CA HIS A 287 -12.27 32.08 -20.85
C HIS A 287 -11.53 30.87 -21.40
N PHE A 288 -12.28 29.92 -21.97
CA PHE A 288 -11.72 28.79 -22.71
C PHE A 288 -11.69 29.16 -24.20
N VAL A 289 -10.55 28.90 -24.85
CA VAL A 289 -10.38 29.08 -26.30
C VAL A 289 -10.88 27.85 -27.03
#